data_AF-A0A973KPS9-F1
#
_entry.id   AF-A0A973KPS9-F1
#
_cell.length_a   1.000
_cell.length_b   1.000
_cell.length_c   1.000
_cell.angle_alpha   90.00
_cell.angle_beta   90.00
_cell.angle_gamma   90.00
#
_symmetry.space_group_name_H-M   'P 1'
#
loop_
_entity.id
_entity.type
_entity.pdbx_description
1 polymer ?
#
loop_
_entity_poly.entity_id
_entity_poly.type
_entity_poly.pdbx_seq_one_letter_code
_entity_poly.pdbx_strand_id
1 'polypeptide(L)' 'RGAEPVDTGALEELLLRVALLADDLPEVVSVGLDPVVVGPRGLTVLAASVRLAPPPARTDLGPRVLSSF' A
#
# COMPACT_ATOMS: atom_id res chain seq x y z
N ARG A 1 -11.48 -29.87 -6.32
CA ARG A 1 -11.89 -29.03 -5.17
C ARG A 1 -10.86 -29.22 -4.08
N GLY A 2 -10.42 -28.12 -3.45
CA GLY A 2 -9.19 -28.02 -2.67
C GLY A 2 -8.17 -27.26 -3.50
N ALA A 3 -8.09 -25.95 -3.32
CA ALA A 3 -6.92 -25.22 -3.79
C ALA A 3 -5.74 -25.69 -2.92
N GLU A 4 -4.59 -25.93 -3.54
CA GLU A 4 -3.35 -26.15 -2.77
C GLU A 4 -3.19 -25.00 -1.77
N PRO A 5 -2.66 -25.26 -0.55
CA PRO A 5 -2.41 -24.22 0.43
C PRO A 5 -1.61 -23.09 -0.22
N VAL A 6 -2.09 -21.86 -0.08
CA VAL A 6 -1.38 -20.65 -0.53
C VAL A 6 -0.67 -20.04 0.66
N ASP A 7 0.48 -19.43 0.42
CA ASP A 7 1.22 -18.70 1.44
C ASP A 7 0.54 -17.36 1.77
N THR A 8 -0.45 -17.41 2.67
CA THR A 8 -1.18 -16.22 3.11
C THR A 8 -0.30 -15.25 3.90
N GLY A 9 0.75 -15.75 4.57
CA GLY A 9 1.71 -14.91 5.29
C GLY A 9 2.52 -14.04 4.34
N ALA A 10 2.99 -14.61 3.22
CA ALA A 10 3.65 -13.84 2.18
C ALA A 10 2.72 -12.77 1.57
N LEU A 11 1.43 -13.10 1.38
CA LEU A 11 0.45 -12.15 0.87
C LEU A 11 0.18 -11.01 1.87
N GLU A 12 0.05 -11.33 3.16
CA GLU A 12 -0.11 -10.34 4.22
C GLU A 12 1.09 -9.39 4.27
N GLU A 13 2.32 -9.92 4.23
CA GLU A 13 3.55 -9.12 4.19
C GLU A 13 3.58 -8.17 2.97
N LEU A 14 3.18 -8.66 1.79
CA LEU A 14 3.05 -7.80 0.61
C LEU A 14 2.06 -6.65 0.84
N LEU A 15 0.88 -6.95 1.40
CA LEU A 15 -0.15 -5.95 1.66
C LEU A 15 0.30 -4.92 2.70
N LEU A 16 0.99 -5.35 3.77
CA LEU A 16 1.56 -4.45 4.77
C LEU A 16 2.60 -3.52 4.14
N ARG A 17 3.48 -4.03 3.28
CA ARG A 17 4.45 -3.20 2.56
C ARG A 17 3.82 -2.21 1.60
N VAL A 18 2.72 -2.58 0.94
CA VAL A 18 1.95 -1.65 0.09
C VAL A 18 1.26 -0.58 0.92
N ALA A 19 0.71 -0.94 2.08
CA ALA A 19 0.11 0.01 3.02
C ALA A 19 1.17 1.03 3.50
N LEU A 20 2.34 0.55 3.93
CA LEU A 20 3.46 1.42 4.31
C LEU A 20 3.91 2.33 3.17
N LEU A 21 4.00 1.81 1.94
CA LEU A 21 4.33 2.62 0.76
C LEU A 21 3.32 3.76 0.55
N ALA A 22 2.03 3.49 0.71
CA ALA A 22 0.98 4.48 0.53
C ALA A 22 0.96 5.51 1.67
N ASP A 23 1.25 5.09 2.91
CA ASP A 23 1.34 5.97 4.08
C ASP A 23 2.56 6.90 4.00
N ASP A 24 3.71 6.38 3.54
CA ASP A 24 4.95 7.13 3.44
C ASP A 24 4.98 8.10 2.24
N LEU A 25 4.23 7.81 1.18
CA LEU A 25 4.22 8.58 -0.07
C LEU A 25 2.81 9.08 -0.41
N PRO A 26 2.39 10.26 0.08
CA PRO A 26 1.06 10.81 -0.18
C PRO A 26 0.78 11.10 -1.66
N GLU A 27 1.81 11.14 -2.51
CA GLU A 27 1.68 11.24 -3.96
C GLU A 27 1.14 9.95 -4.60
N VAL A 28 1.26 8.80 -3.94
CA VAL A 28 0.76 7.50 -4.43
C VAL A 28 -0.75 7.45 -4.24
N VAL A 29 -1.49 7.77 -5.30
CA VAL A 29 -2.96 7.77 -5.28
C VAL A 29 -3.58 6.45 -5.73
N SER A 30 -2.77 5.54 -6.31
CA SER A 30 -3.22 4.20 -6.71
C SER A 30 -2.04 3.27 -6.93
N VAL A 31 -2.16 2.04 -6.42
CA VAL A 31 -1.26 0.91 -6.71
C VAL A 31 -2.10 -0.22 -7.28
N GLY A 32 -1.72 -0.74 -8.44
CA GLY A 32 -2.33 -1.93 -9.04
C GLY A 32 -1.31 -3.05 -9.16
N LEU A 33 -1.61 -4.21 -8.59
CA LEU A 33 -0.80 -5.42 -8.66
C LEU A 33 -1.62 -6.52 -9.34
N ASP A 34 -1.41 -6.71 -10.64
CA ASP A 34 -2.17 -7.70 -11.40
C ASP A 34 -1.38 -8.17 -12.64
N PRO A 35 -1.00 -9.48 -12.71
CA PRO A 35 -1.32 -10.55 -11.77
C PRO A 35 -0.31 -10.71 -10.63
N VAL A 36 -0.80 -11.14 -9.46
CA VAL A 36 0.01 -11.66 -8.34
C VAL A 36 -0.18 -13.18 -8.27
N VAL A 37 0.92 -13.92 -8.40
CA VAL A 37 0.92 -15.38 -8.29
C VAL A 37 1.37 -15.76 -6.89
N VAL A 38 0.50 -16.44 -6.14
CA VAL A 38 0.81 -16.95 -4.80
C VAL A 38 0.96 -18.46 -4.87
N GLY A 39 2.12 -18.96 -4.48
CA GLY A 39 2.40 -20.39 -4.40
C GLY A 39 2.25 -20.92 -2.97
N PRO A 40 2.54 -22.22 -2.76
CA PRO A 40 2.60 -22.79 -1.41
C PRO A 40 3.72 -22.25 -0.53
N ARG A 41 4.73 -21.61 -1.14
CA ARG A 41 5.85 -20.94 -0.48
C ARG A 41 6.18 -19.67 -1.24
N GLY A 42 5.77 -18.53 -0.70
CA GLY A 42 5.98 -17.21 -1.27
C GLY A 42 5.02 -16.83 -2.39
N LEU A 43 5.32 -15.67 -2.99
CA LEU A 43 4.56 -15.07 -4.08
C LEU A 43 5.47 -14.32 -5.05
N THR A 44 4.94 -14.03 -6.24
CA THR A 44 5.56 -13.17 -7.24
C THR A 44 4.54 -12.20 -7.81
N VAL A 45 4.86 -10.90 -7.81
CA VAL A 45 4.11 -9.88 -8.54
C VAL A 45 4.65 -9.84 -9.97
N LEU A 46 3.84 -10.22 -10.95
CA LEU A 46 4.26 -10.28 -12.35
C LEU A 46 4.15 -8.93 -13.06
N ALA A 47 3.21 -8.10 -12.61
CA ALA A 47 3.05 -6.73 -13.08
C ALA A 47 2.57 -5.83 -11.95
N ALA A 48 3.08 -4.60 -11.94
CA ALA A 48 2.71 -3.56 -11.02
C ALA A 48 2.59 -2.23 -11.76
N SER A 49 1.60 -1.43 -11.37
CA SER A 49 1.44 -0.05 -11.82
C SER A 49 1.23 0.85 -10.61
N VAL A 50 1.81 2.04 -10.67
CA VAL A 50 1.65 3.06 -9.63
C VAL A 50 1.23 4.34 -10.32
N ARG A 51 0.17 4.98 -9.80
CA ARG A 51 -0.26 6.29 -10.25
C ARG A 51 0.11 7.31 -9.21
N LEU A 52 0.77 8.36 -9.66
CA LEU A 52 1.12 9.50 -8.84
C LEU A 52 0.22 10.70 -9.14
N ALA A 53 -0.08 11.49 -8.12
CA ALA A 53 -0.66 12.81 -8.25
C ALA A 53 0.05 13.76 -7.28
N PRO A 54 -0.01 15.09 -7.51
CA PRO A 54 0.46 16.06 -6.54
C PRO A 54 -0.17 15.77 -5.17
N PRO A 55 0.60 15.90 -4.07
CA PRO A 55 0.06 15.62 -2.74
C PRO A 55 -1.06 16.61 -2.44
N PRO A 56 -2.10 16.20 -1.69
CA PRO A 56 -3.17 17.10 -1.30
C PRO A 56 -2.58 18.32 -0.60
N ALA A 57 -3.16 19.50 -0.86
CA ALA A 57 -2.74 20.72 -0.20
C ALA A 57 -2.77 20.50 1.32
N ARG A 58 -1.65 20.80 1.97
CA ARG A 58 -1.52 20.78 3.42
C ARG A 58 -2.67 21.59 4.05
N THR A 59 -3.55 20.92 4.78
CA THR A 59 -4.72 21.55 5.44
C THR A 59 -4.34 22.30 6.72
N ASP A 60 -3.09 22.17 7.18
CA ASP A 60 -2.56 22.81 8.38
C ASP A 60 -2.05 24.25 8.16
N LEU A 61 -2.47 24.91 7.07
CA LEU A 61 -2.12 26.31 6.77
C LEU A 61 -2.89 27.33 7.61
N GLY A 62 -3.80 26.89 8.49
CA GLY A 62 -4.40 27.75 9.51
C GLY A 62 -3.42 28.12 10.63
N PRO A 63 -3.67 29.19 11.41
CA PRO A 63 -2.83 29.53 12.55
C PRO A 63 -2.69 28.35 13.50
N ARG A 64 -1.46 27.86 13.72
CA ARG A 64 -1.18 26.85 14.74
C ARG A 64 -1.34 27.50 16.11
N VAL A 65 -2.49 27.30 16.73
CA VAL A 65 -2.74 27.73 18.11
C VAL A 65 -2.43 26.57 19.06
N LEU A 66 -1.49 26.77 19.97
CA LEU A 66 -1.35 25.93 21.15
C LEU A 66 -2.39 26.38 22.16
N SER A 67 -3.31 25.49 22.55
CA SER A 67 -4.20 25.74 23.68
C SER A 67 -3.36 25.79 24.95
N SER A 68 -3.16 26.98 25.51
CA SER A 68 -2.67 27.11 26.87
C SER A 68 -3.79 26.66 27.81
N PHE A 69 -3.54 25.64 28.62
CA PHE A 69 -4.27 25.41 29.86
C PHE A 69 -3.63 26.22 30.98
#